data_AF-A0A099J3C0-F1
#
_entry.id   AF-A0A099J3C0-F1
#
_cell.length_a   1.000
_cell.length_b   1.000
_cell.length_c   1.000
_cell.angle_alpha   90.00
_cell.angle_beta   90.00
_cell.angle_gamma   90.00
#
_symmetry.space_group_name_H-M   'P 1'
#
loop_
_entity.id
_entity.type
_entity.pdbx_description
1 polymer ?
#
loop_
_entity_poly.entity_id
_entity_poly.type
_entity_poly.pdbx_seq_one_letter_code
_entity_poly.pdbx_strand_id
1 'polypeptide(L)'
;MESFWNGTVGNVVVGLIGAAIVAALTYGLTRIRDAVIDRQFPVAGMYRSTFEDTVDGVAVHTKAIATLKQRGRKVWGPTTVINGERTWILDGRIAAGGRIHGRYTADGPHDEGLGGFFLELLSDGHLEGMWTGYDTENKLVSAGRYSFWPMMAMPIRRMATTDLDGTLSVLGNALGSRYVSRAELATYVGRNDRIAFVATGKDDQVYGAATSDLPAGASSVLELLPTDAQTRVLALIPELEFNRTGLLRSVAVSPKARGNSVGTSLVRASVEALWDMGATSILSIGWTDIDGCHIQGPLEAMGFAVQGDLEDFWGADSISKNYQCPTCGQPCSCTARIFLLSRV
;
A
#
# COMPACT_ATOMS: atom_id res chain seq x y z
N MET A 1 -65.79 -4.47 34.86
CA MET A 1 -64.32 -4.36 34.95
C MET A 1 -63.64 -4.96 33.71
N GLU A 2 -64.12 -6.07 33.16
CA GLU A 2 -63.58 -6.68 31.91
C GLU A 2 -63.74 -5.83 30.64
N SER A 3 -64.79 -5.01 30.52
CA SER A 3 -64.98 -4.15 29.33
C SER A 3 -64.00 -2.97 29.24
N PHE A 4 -63.47 -2.51 30.38
CA PHE A 4 -62.53 -1.39 30.43
C PHE A 4 -61.11 -1.82 29.98
N TRP A 5 -60.73 -3.06 30.30
CA TRP A 5 -59.43 -3.62 29.88
C TRP A 5 -59.37 -3.89 28.38
N ASN A 6 -60.48 -4.25 27.73
CA ASN A 6 -60.50 -4.54 26.29
C ASN A 6 -60.31 -3.29 25.41
N GLY A 7 -60.76 -2.12 25.85
CA GLY A 7 -60.60 -0.87 25.08
C GLY A 7 -59.21 -0.26 25.20
N THR A 8 -58.68 -0.16 26.42
CA THR A 8 -57.39 0.51 26.67
C THR A 8 -56.21 -0.29 26.14
N VAL A 9 -56.20 -1.62 26.34
CA VAL A 9 -55.11 -2.48 25.83
C VAL A 9 -55.09 -2.50 24.30
N GLY A 10 -56.27 -2.54 23.66
CA GLY A 10 -56.38 -2.49 22.20
C GLY A 10 -55.79 -1.21 21.59
N ASN A 11 -56.10 -0.04 22.18
CA ASN A 11 -55.55 1.24 21.73
C ASN A 11 -54.03 1.33 21.90
N VAL A 12 -53.48 0.79 22.99
CA VAL A 12 -52.03 0.73 23.22
C VAL A 12 -51.35 -0.15 22.16
N VAL A 13 -51.90 -1.34 21.88
CA VAL A 13 -51.34 -2.25 20.86
C VAL A 13 -51.36 -1.61 19.48
N VAL A 14 -52.48 -1.00 19.07
CA VAL A 14 -52.58 -0.29 17.78
C VAL A 14 -51.58 0.86 17.71
N GLY A 15 -51.41 1.62 18.79
CA GLY A 15 -50.42 2.69 18.88
C GLY A 15 -48.98 2.19 18.71
N LEU A 16 -48.64 1.07 19.36
CA LEU A 16 -47.31 0.46 19.26
C LEU A 16 -47.03 -0.09 17.84
N ILE A 17 -48.02 -0.74 17.23
CA ILE A 17 -47.90 -1.24 15.84
C ILE A 17 -47.72 -0.06 14.87
N GLY A 18 -48.52 1.00 15.03
CA GLY A 18 -48.40 2.22 14.22
C GLY A 18 -47.01 2.86 14.35
N ALA A 19 -46.50 3.00 15.58
CA ALA A 19 -45.16 3.52 15.84
C ALA A 19 -44.06 2.64 15.22
N ALA A 20 -44.18 1.32 15.32
CA ALA A 20 -43.23 0.37 14.72
C ALA A 20 -43.21 0.46 13.19
N ILE A 21 -44.38 0.57 12.55
CA ILE A 21 -44.50 0.74 11.09
C ILE A 21 -43.85 2.06 10.66
N VAL A 22 -44.15 3.17 11.34
CA VAL A 22 -43.55 4.48 11.02
C VAL A 22 -42.03 4.43 11.18
N ALA A 23 -41.53 3.84 12.28
CA ALA A 23 -40.09 3.69 12.51
C ALA A 23 -39.42 2.84 11.41
N ALA A 24 -40.05 1.73 11.00
CA ALA A 24 -39.55 0.88 9.92
C ALA A 24 -39.53 1.60 8.57
N LEU A 25 -40.59 2.36 8.25
CA LEU A 25 -40.66 3.16 7.01
C LEU A 25 -39.62 4.28 7.01
N THR A 26 -39.48 5.03 8.11
CA THR A 26 -38.46 6.10 8.24
C THR A 26 -37.05 5.53 8.12
N TYR A 27 -36.79 4.38 8.73
CA TYR A 27 -35.51 3.68 8.60
C TYR A 27 -35.25 3.22 7.16
N GLY A 28 -36.24 2.61 6.50
CA GLY A 28 -36.15 2.18 5.10
C GLY A 28 -35.87 3.35 4.15
N LEU A 29 -36.62 4.44 4.26
CA LEU A 29 -36.40 5.66 3.48
C LEU A 29 -35.02 6.27 3.72
N THR A 30 -34.55 6.27 4.97
CA THR A 30 -33.20 6.73 5.30
C THR A 30 -32.13 5.87 4.64
N ARG A 31 -32.29 4.54 4.64
CA ARG A 31 -31.35 3.62 3.96
C ARG A 31 -31.33 3.80 2.46
N ILE A 32 -32.49 4.00 1.83
CA ILE A 32 -32.57 4.27 0.38
C ILE A 32 -31.89 5.59 0.07
N ARG A 33 -32.18 6.65 0.83
CA ARG A 33 -31.54 7.96 0.67
C ARG A 33 -30.03 7.88 0.84
N ASP A 34 -29.56 7.16 1.87
CA ASP A 34 -28.13 6.97 2.12
C ASP A 34 -27.48 6.24 0.93
N ALA A 35 -28.09 5.15 0.42
CA ALA A 35 -27.58 4.42 -0.73
C ALA A 35 -27.55 5.25 -2.03
N VAL A 36 -28.54 6.13 -2.24
CA VAL A 36 -28.54 7.07 -3.37
C VAL A 36 -27.37 8.04 -3.27
N ILE A 37 -27.11 8.58 -2.08
CA ILE A 37 -25.99 9.51 -1.84
C ILE A 37 -24.64 8.78 -1.98
N ASP A 38 -24.53 7.56 -1.45
CA ASP A 38 -23.32 6.74 -1.56
C ASP A 38 -22.97 6.43 -3.03
N ARG A 39 -23.99 6.19 -3.87
CA ARG A 39 -23.81 5.99 -5.30
C ARG A 39 -23.49 7.29 -6.05
N GLN A 40 -24.11 8.40 -5.65
CA GLN A 40 -23.92 9.70 -6.29
C GLN A 40 -22.54 10.29 -5.97
N PHE A 41 -22.04 10.09 -4.75
CA PHE A 41 -20.78 10.63 -4.25
C PHE A 41 -19.98 9.50 -3.56
N PRO A 42 -19.28 8.65 -4.32
CA PRO A 42 -18.56 7.50 -3.75
C PRO A 42 -17.24 7.94 -3.11
N VAL A 43 -17.29 8.34 -1.83
CA VAL A 43 -16.14 8.81 -1.03
C VAL A 43 -15.53 7.70 -0.19
N ALA A 44 -16.24 6.59 0.04
CA ALA A 44 -15.68 5.47 0.79
C ALA A 44 -14.54 4.80 0.01
N GLY A 45 -13.40 4.59 0.66
CA GLY A 45 -12.24 3.96 0.05
C GLY A 45 -10.94 4.24 0.77
N MET A 46 -9.86 3.66 0.26
CA MET A 46 -8.50 4.02 0.64
C MET A 46 -7.98 5.10 -0.32
N TYR A 47 -7.26 6.07 0.23
CA TYR A 47 -6.67 7.16 -0.51
C TYR A 47 -5.22 7.33 -0.12
N ARG A 48 -4.38 7.64 -1.10
CA ARG A 48 -3.11 8.30 -0.84
C ARG A 48 -3.44 9.77 -0.69
N SER A 49 -3.02 10.40 0.39
CA SER A 49 -3.24 11.83 0.61
C SER A 49 -1.94 12.59 0.75
N THR A 50 -1.97 13.86 0.38
CA THR A 50 -0.92 14.83 0.69
C THR A 50 -1.54 16.07 1.29
N PHE A 51 -0.92 16.59 2.32
CA PHE A 51 -1.27 17.89 2.88
C PHE A 51 -0.04 18.76 3.00
N GLU A 52 -0.21 20.06 2.78
CA GLU A 52 0.79 21.08 3.09
C GLU A 52 0.80 21.29 4.60
N ASP A 53 1.97 21.19 5.22
CA ASP A 53 2.25 21.51 6.62
C ASP A 53 3.33 22.59 6.67
N THR A 54 3.53 23.24 7.81
CA THR A 54 4.61 24.24 7.98
C THR A 54 5.59 23.76 9.04
N VAL A 55 6.83 23.51 8.64
CA VAL A 55 7.92 23.14 9.55
C VAL A 55 8.97 24.22 9.46
N ASP A 56 9.28 24.85 10.59
CA ASP A 56 10.24 25.97 10.69
C ASP A 56 9.96 27.13 9.71
N GLY A 57 8.67 27.41 9.47
CA GLY A 57 8.23 28.46 8.54
C GLY A 57 8.32 28.09 7.06
N VAL A 58 8.72 26.86 6.73
CA VAL A 58 8.77 26.35 5.36
C VAL A 58 7.60 25.42 5.11
N ALA A 59 6.91 25.63 3.99
CA ALA A 59 5.86 24.71 3.54
C ALA A 59 6.46 23.37 3.14
N VAL A 60 6.01 22.30 3.79
CA VAL A 60 6.41 20.92 3.51
C VAL A 60 5.19 20.11 3.10
N HIS A 61 5.35 19.23 2.11
CA HIS A 61 4.27 18.32 1.70
C HIS A 61 4.42 16.98 2.42
N THR A 62 3.48 16.69 3.31
CA THR A 62 3.45 15.44 4.06
C THR A 62 2.53 14.44 3.36
N LYS A 63 3.01 13.20 3.18
CA LYS A 63 2.26 12.11 2.57
C LYS A 63 1.61 11.24 3.66
N ALA A 64 0.38 10.84 3.44
CA ALA A 64 -0.38 9.99 4.34
C ALA A 64 -1.29 9.01 3.57
N ILE A 65 -1.82 8.02 4.29
CA ILE A 65 -2.83 7.08 3.82
C ILE A 65 -4.12 7.34 4.58
N ALA A 66 -5.20 7.63 3.86
CA ALA A 66 -6.53 7.82 4.42
C ALA A 66 -7.44 6.64 4.13
N THR A 67 -8.17 6.16 5.12
CA THR A 67 -9.18 5.11 4.97
C THR A 67 -10.56 5.69 5.31
N LEU A 68 -11.26 6.18 4.30
CA LEU A 68 -12.55 6.85 4.47
C LEU A 68 -13.71 5.86 4.41
N LYS A 69 -14.62 5.99 5.36
CA LYS A 69 -15.92 5.32 5.41
C LYS A 69 -17.01 6.34 5.12
N GLN A 70 -18.10 5.87 4.53
CA GLN A 70 -19.25 6.69 4.20
C GLN A 70 -20.54 5.99 4.60
N ARG A 71 -21.52 6.78 5.03
CA ARG A 71 -22.92 6.38 5.16
C ARG A 71 -23.81 7.57 4.86
N GLY A 72 -24.45 7.55 3.69
CA GLY A 72 -25.19 8.68 3.17
C GLY A 72 -24.30 9.91 3.12
N ARG A 73 -24.70 10.98 3.82
CA ARG A 73 -23.92 12.22 3.86
C ARG A 73 -22.74 12.18 4.82
N LYS A 74 -22.66 11.22 5.74
CA LYS A 74 -21.57 11.19 6.73
C LYS A 74 -20.33 10.55 6.12
N VAL A 75 -19.17 11.19 6.28
CA VAL A 75 -17.86 10.67 5.88
C VAL A 75 -16.94 10.71 7.10
N TRP A 76 -16.22 9.63 7.38
CA TRP A 76 -15.28 9.59 8.49
C TRP A 76 -14.17 8.56 8.28
N GLY A 77 -13.01 8.73 8.90
CA GLY A 77 -11.94 7.75 8.83
C GLY A 77 -10.57 8.29 9.23
N PRO A 78 -9.61 7.40 9.51
CA PRO A 78 -8.25 7.81 9.85
C PRO A 78 -7.47 8.21 8.60
N THR A 79 -6.57 9.17 8.77
CA THR A 79 -5.46 9.51 7.87
C THR A 79 -4.15 9.39 8.65
N THR A 80 -3.28 8.47 8.25
CA THR A 80 -2.01 8.17 8.93
C THR A 80 -0.82 8.53 8.06
N VAL A 81 0.13 9.32 8.59
CA VAL A 81 1.39 9.64 7.89
C VAL A 81 2.13 8.35 7.55
N ILE A 82 2.82 8.30 6.41
CA ILE A 82 3.45 7.07 5.90
C ILE A 82 4.46 6.44 6.89
N ASN A 83 5.11 7.24 7.74
CA ASN A 83 6.01 6.77 8.80
C ASN A 83 5.28 6.30 10.08
N GLY A 84 3.96 6.40 10.14
CA GLY A 84 3.13 5.99 11.26
C GLY A 84 3.18 6.92 12.48
N GLU A 85 3.89 8.05 12.41
CA GLU A 85 4.11 8.93 13.57
C GLU A 85 2.83 9.64 14.03
N ARG A 86 1.95 9.99 13.08
CA ARG A 86 0.73 10.78 13.35
C ARG A 86 -0.46 10.20 12.61
N THR A 87 -1.61 10.18 13.29
CA THR A 87 -2.90 9.80 12.73
C THR A 87 -3.96 10.84 13.10
N TRP A 88 -4.72 11.28 12.11
CA TRP A 88 -5.89 12.14 12.30
C TRP A 88 -7.17 11.42 11.93
N ILE A 89 -8.22 11.60 12.72
CA ILE A 89 -9.56 11.11 12.44
C ILE A 89 -10.35 12.22 11.76
N LEU A 90 -10.70 12.03 10.49
CA LEU A 90 -11.61 12.91 9.77
C LEU A 90 -13.07 12.57 10.15
N ASP A 91 -13.89 13.57 10.43
CA ASP A 91 -15.34 13.45 10.61
C ASP A 91 -16.04 14.63 9.91
N GLY A 92 -16.71 14.32 8.80
CA GLY A 92 -17.30 15.32 7.91
C GLY A 92 -18.62 14.91 7.28
N ARG A 93 -19.14 15.83 6.47
CA ARG A 93 -20.43 15.68 5.78
C ARG A 93 -20.36 16.14 4.34
N ILE A 94 -21.01 15.38 3.46
CA ILE A 94 -21.23 15.72 2.05
C ILE A 94 -22.38 16.74 1.95
N ALA A 95 -22.06 17.91 1.42
CA ALA A 95 -22.98 18.99 1.08
C ALA A 95 -23.50 18.85 -0.36
N ALA A 96 -24.34 19.78 -0.80
CA ALA A 96 -24.79 19.84 -2.18
C ALA A 96 -23.58 20.04 -3.13
N GLY A 97 -23.61 19.35 -4.28
CA GLY A 97 -22.56 19.45 -5.29
C GLY A 97 -21.26 18.68 -4.99
N GLY A 98 -21.29 17.69 -4.09
CA GLY A 98 -20.12 16.81 -3.84
C GLY A 98 -19.03 17.42 -2.97
N ARG A 99 -19.27 18.60 -2.38
CA ARG A 99 -18.36 19.23 -1.41
C ARG A 99 -18.45 18.53 -0.06
N ILE A 100 -17.33 18.32 0.59
CA ILE A 100 -17.24 17.67 1.90
C ILE A 100 -16.63 18.68 2.87
N HIS A 101 -17.25 18.85 4.02
CA HIS A 101 -16.67 19.68 5.08
C HIS A 101 -16.79 18.98 6.42
N GLY A 102 -15.85 19.23 7.31
CA GLY A 102 -15.81 18.54 8.57
C GLY A 102 -14.72 19.06 9.48
N ARG A 103 -14.43 18.25 10.48
CA ARG A 103 -13.33 18.46 11.41
C ARG A 103 -12.40 17.26 11.38
N TYR A 104 -11.15 17.49 11.75
CA TYR A 104 -10.23 16.42 12.09
C TYR A 104 -9.77 16.56 13.53
N THR A 105 -9.42 15.43 14.13
CA THR A 105 -8.85 15.34 15.47
C THR A 105 -7.68 14.37 15.45
N ALA A 106 -6.57 14.69 16.09
CA ALA A 106 -5.50 13.72 16.28
C ALA A 106 -5.99 12.51 17.10
N ASP A 107 -5.44 11.33 16.80
CA ASP A 107 -5.77 10.06 17.48
C ASP A 107 -4.87 9.81 18.71
N GLY A 108 -3.77 10.55 18.84
CA GLY A 108 -2.80 10.38 19.93
C GLY A 108 -3.24 11.07 21.24
N PRO A 109 -2.96 10.48 22.42
CA PRO A 109 -3.36 11.06 23.72
C PRO A 109 -2.61 12.36 24.08
N HIS A 110 -1.48 12.64 23.41
CA HIS A 110 -0.66 13.83 23.63
C HIS A 110 -0.73 14.83 22.47
N ASP A 111 -1.44 14.49 21.40
CA ASP A 111 -1.63 15.36 20.25
C ASP A 111 -3.05 15.93 20.35
N GLU A 112 -3.15 17.22 20.69
CA GLU A 112 -4.42 17.95 20.78
C GLU A 112 -4.80 18.61 19.44
N GLY A 113 -4.10 18.26 18.35
CA GLY A 113 -4.33 18.79 17.03
C GLY A 113 -5.77 18.64 16.59
N LEU A 114 -6.45 19.78 16.39
CA LEU A 114 -7.83 19.84 15.92
C LEU A 114 -7.97 20.92 14.86
N GLY A 115 -8.87 20.68 13.91
CA GLY A 115 -9.08 21.62 12.83
C GLY A 115 -10.31 21.32 11.99
N GLY A 116 -10.54 22.17 11.00
CA GLY A 116 -11.54 22.02 9.96
C GLY A 116 -10.93 21.54 8.65
N PHE A 117 -11.75 20.93 7.81
CA PHE A 117 -11.37 20.68 6.42
C PHE A 117 -12.55 20.97 5.48
N PHE A 118 -12.20 21.30 4.24
CA PHE A 118 -13.12 21.47 3.13
C PHE A 118 -12.52 20.78 1.90
N LEU A 119 -13.23 19.84 1.31
CA LEU A 119 -12.82 19.07 0.14
C LEU A 119 -13.92 19.12 -0.93
N GLU A 120 -13.53 18.93 -2.18
CA GLU A 120 -14.39 18.79 -3.33
C GLU A 120 -14.13 17.43 -3.98
N LEU A 121 -15.19 16.66 -4.22
CA LEU A 121 -15.11 15.42 -4.99
C LEU A 121 -15.08 15.75 -6.48
N LEU A 122 -13.93 15.49 -7.11
CA LEU A 122 -13.72 15.64 -8.55
C LEU A 122 -14.32 14.46 -9.32
N SER A 123 -14.45 14.61 -10.64
CA SER A 123 -15.10 13.63 -11.51
C SER A 123 -14.34 12.30 -11.64
N ASP A 124 -13.04 12.29 -11.36
CA ASP A 124 -12.18 11.10 -11.32
C ASP A 124 -12.13 10.43 -9.94
N GLY A 125 -12.89 10.94 -8.98
CA GLY A 125 -12.91 10.45 -7.60
C GLY A 125 -11.83 11.04 -6.70
N HIS A 126 -10.98 11.93 -7.21
CA HIS A 126 -10.03 12.67 -6.38
C HIS A 126 -10.78 13.61 -5.42
N LEU A 127 -10.23 13.81 -4.23
CA LEU A 127 -10.69 14.85 -3.31
C LEU A 127 -9.62 15.93 -3.24
N GLU A 128 -10.00 17.19 -3.45
CA GLU A 128 -9.09 18.32 -3.30
C GLU A 128 -9.72 19.43 -2.47
N GLY A 129 -8.90 20.12 -1.70
CA GLY A 129 -9.34 21.32 -1.01
C GLY A 129 -8.32 21.81 0.01
N MET A 130 -8.80 22.20 1.18
CA MET A 130 -8.00 22.86 2.20
C MET A 130 -8.32 22.30 3.59
N TRP A 131 -7.33 22.38 4.46
CA TRP A 131 -7.49 22.19 5.90
C TRP A 131 -7.11 23.47 6.64
N THR A 132 -7.67 23.65 7.83
CA THR A 132 -7.29 24.69 8.79
C THR A 132 -7.20 24.09 10.16
N GLY A 133 -6.15 24.38 10.93
CA GLY A 133 -5.91 23.76 12.22
C GLY A 133 -5.27 24.69 13.21
N TYR A 134 -5.42 24.37 14.49
CA TYR A 134 -4.64 25.01 15.54
C TYR A 134 -3.46 24.11 15.90
N ASP A 135 -2.25 24.63 15.71
CA ASP A 135 -1.02 24.01 16.20
C ASP A 135 -0.83 24.41 17.66
N THR A 136 -0.96 23.44 18.56
CA THR A 136 -0.84 23.66 20.01
C THR A 136 0.59 23.94 20.45
N GLU A 137 1.59 23.44 19.73
CA GLU A 137 3.01 23.64 20.05
C GLU A 137 3.44 25.06 19.71
N ASN A 138 3.10 25.52 18.50
CA ASN A 138 3.46 26.85 18.02
C ASN A 138 2.43 27.94 18.35
N LYS A 139 1.25 27.56 18.85
CA LYS A 139 0.11 28.45 19.15
C LYS A 139 -0.37 29.26 17.95
N LEU A 140 -0.29 28.69 16.75
CA LEU A 140 -0.66 29.34 15.49
C LEU A 140 -1.82 28.60 14.82
N VAL A 141 -2.63 29.37 14.08
CA VAL A 141 -3.59 28.79 13.14
C VAL A 141 -2.88 28.60 11.82
N SER A 142 -2.76 27.36 11.39
CA SER A 142 -2.19 26.98 10.11
C SER A 142 -3.29 26.55 9.14
N ALA A 143 -3.00 26.66 7.85
CA ALA A 143 -3.87 26.23 6.79
C ALA A 143 -3.01 25.74 5.62
N GLY A 144 -3.52 24.76 4.88
CA GLY A 144 -2.79 24.20 3.75
C GLY A 144 -3.71 23.49 2.78
N ARG A 145 -3.20 23.17 1.59
CA ARG A 145 -3.91 22.32 0.65
C ARG A 145 -3.97 20.88 1.15
N TYR A 146 -5.05 20.19 0.78
CA TYR A 146 -5.26 18.78 1.07
C TYR A 146 -5.75 18.08 -0.20
N SER A 147 -5.04 17.02 -0.63
CA SER A 147 -5.37 16.25 -1.82
C SER A 147 -5.42 14.76 -1.48
N PHE A 148 -6.38 14.04 -2.07
CA PHE A 148 -6.60 12.61 -1.90
C PHE A 148 -6.77 11.94 -3.26
N TRP A 149 -5.93 10.96 -3.55
CA TRP A 149 -6.00 10.12 -4.75
C TRP A 149 -6.52 8.74 -4.34
N PRO A 150 -7.65 8.28 -4.89
CA PRO A 150 -8.17 6.94 -4.66
C PRO A 150 -7.08 5.91 -4.94
N MET A 151 -6.88 5.00 -3.99
CA MET A 151 -6.02 3.86 -4.19
C MET A 151 -6.81 2.73 -4.81
N MET A 152 -6.28 2.16 -5.88
CA MET A 152 -6.80 0.90 -6.38
C MET A 152 -6.53 -0.20 -5.37
N ALA A 153 -7.60 -0.75 -4.78
CA ALA A 153 -7.51 -1.96 -3.99
C ALA A 153 -7.06 -3.11 -4.89
N MET A 154 -5.80 -3.52 -4.75
CA MET A 154 -5.22 -4.64 -5.48
C MET A 154 -4.90 -5.74 -4.49
N PRO A 155 -5.72 -6.81 -4.39
CA PRO A 155 -5.41 -7.94 -3.52
C PRO A 155 -4.04 -8.52 -3.88
N ILE A 156 -3.22 -8.71 -2.83
CA ILE A 156 -1.98 -9.45 -2.91
C ILE A 156 -2.27 -10.90 -2.54
N ARG A 157 -1.89 -11.83 -3.40
CA ARG A 157 -2.03 -13.27 -3.15
C ARG A 157 -0.83 -14.03 -3.69
N ARG A 158 -0.64 -15.27 -3.21
CA ARG A 158 0.36 -16.18 -3.79
C ARG A 158 0.06 -16.39 -5.28
N MET A 159 1.10 -16.45 -6.07
CA MET A 159 1.03 -16.70 -7.51
C MET A 159 0.51 -18.11 -7.79
N ALA A 160 -0.47 -18.21 -8.68
CA ALA A 160 -1.00 -19.45 -9.23
C ALA A 160 -0.50 -19.66 -10.67
N THR A 161 -0.71 -20.87 -11.21
CA THR A 161 -0.32 -21.19 -12.59
C THR A 161 -0.99 -20.27 -13.63
N THR A 162 -2.21 -19.81 -13.36
CA THR A 162 -2.96 -18.88 -14.23
C THR A 162 -2.33 -17.49 -14.31
N ASP A 163 -1.47 -17.12 -13.36
CA ASP A 163 -0.86 -15.79 -13.31
C ASP A 163 0.49 -15.71 -14.03
N LEU A 164 1.03 -16.84 -14.52
CA LEU A 164 2.40 -16.93 -15.04
C LEU A 164 2.65 -15.94 -16.17
N ASP A 165 1.74 -15.84 -17.13
CA ASP A 165 1.94 -15.00 -18.31
C ASP A 165 1.83 -13.51 -17.95
N GLY A 166 0.90 -13.16 -17.05
CA GLY A 166 0.77 -11.79 -16.52
C GLY A 166 1.99 -11.38 -15.68
N THR A 167 2.51 -12.29 -14.86
CA THR A 167 3.71 -12.10 -14.06
C THR A 167 4.94 -11.90 -14.94
N LEU A 168 5.11 -12.75 -15.95
CA LEU A 168 6.19 -12.65 -16.93
C LEU A 168 6.15 -11.31 -17.66
N SER A 169 4.96 -10.84 -18.04
CA SER A 169 4.78 -9.53 -18.68
C SER A 169 5.21 -8.39 -17.76
N VAL A 170 4.75 -8.37 -16.50
CA VAL A 170 5.09 -7.31 -15.54
C VAL A 170 6.59 -7.28 -15.23
N LEU A 171 7.20 -8.44 -14.95
CA LEU A 171 8.63 -8.53 -14.66
C LEU A 171 9.48 -8.21 -15.89
N GLY A 172 9.13 -8.74 -17.06
CA GLY A 172 9.87 -8.51 -18.30
C GLY A 172 9.86 -7.04 -18.73
N ASN A 173 8.75 -6.33 -18.53
CA ASN A 173 8.67 -4.90 -18.82
C ASN A 173 9.49 -4.04 -17.83
N ALA A 174 9.62 -4.47 -16.58
CA ALA A 174 10.31 -3.70 -15.54
C ALA A 174 11.82 -3.99 -15.46
N LEU A 175 12.22 -5.25 -15.67
CA LEU A 175 13.59 -5.73 -15.44
C LEU A 175 14.33 -6.06 -16.75
N GLY A 176 13.64 -6.00 -17.88
CA GLY A 176 14.17 -6.37 -19.19
C GLY A 176 13.65 -7.73 -19.67
N SER A 177 13.49 -7.84 -20.99
CA SER A 177 13.04 -9.09 -21.60
C SER A 177 14.04 -10.22 -21.32
N ARG A 178 13.52 -11.42 -21.03
CA ARG A 178 14.30 -12.64 -20.73
C ARG A 178 15.08 -12.63 -19.41
N TYR A 179 14.98 -11.58 -18.59
CA TYR A 179 15.57 -11.58 -17.25
C TYR A 179 15.00 -12.70 -16.38
N VAL A 180 13.69 -12.95 -16.49
CA VAL A 180 13.02 -14.12 -15.88
C VAL A 180 12.36 -14.94 -16.98
N SER A 181 12.50 -16.27 -16.94
CA SER A 181 11.84 -17.17 -17.88
C SER A 181 10.51 -17.70 -17.32
N ARG A 182 9.60 -18.10 -18.22
CA ARG A 182 8.34 -18.77 -17.82
C ARG A 182 8.61 -20.06 -17.05
N ALA A 183 9.61 -20.84 -17.46
CA ALA A 183 9.99 -22.09 -16.81
C ALA A 183 10.49 -21.84 -15.38
N GLU A 184 11.30 -20.80 -15.18
CA GLU A 184 11.75 -20.38 -13.85
C GLU A 184 10.58 -19.91 -12.98
N LEU A 185 9.69 -19.06 -13.49
CA LEU A 185 8.49 -18.62 -12.74
C LEU A 185 7.60 -19.78 -12.34
N ALA A 186 7.40 -20.76 -13.21
CA ALA A 186 6.61 -21.95 -12.91
C ALA A 186 7.15 -22.71 -11.68
N THR A 187 8.45 -22.60 -11.38
CA THR A 187 9.01 -23.24 -10.18
C THR A 187 8.56 -22.59 -8.87
N TYR A 188 8.02 -21.36 -8.86
CA TYR A 188 7.52 -20.73 -7.64
C TYR A 188 6.11 -21.18 -7.24
N VAL A 189 5.38 -21.85 -8.14
CA VAL A 189 4.00 -22.27 -7.87
C VAL A 189 4.00 -23.47 -6.94
N GLY A 190 3.39 -23.33 -5.76
CA GLY A 190 3.18 -24.43 -4.82
C GLY A 190 4.42 -24.88 -4.02
N ARG A 191 5.52 -24.10 -4.05
CA ARG A 191 6.73 -24.39 -3.28
C ARG A 191 6.73 -23.68 -1.91
N ASN A 192 7.54 -24.21 -1.00
CA ASN A 192 7.71 -23.68 0.37
C ASN A 192 9.05 -22.97 0.56
N ASP A 193 10.04 -23.21 -0.29
CA ASP A 193 11.39 -22.61 -0.28
C ASP A 193 11.53 -21.48 -1.31
N ARG A 194 10.56 -21.35 -2.21
CA ARG A 194 10.45 -20.30 -3.21
C ARG A 194 9.00 -19.83 -3.25
N ILE A 195 8.79 -18.52 -3.14
CA ILE A 195 7.45 -17.94 -3.13
C ILE A 195 7.37 -16.77 -4.11
N ALA A 196 6.24 -16.68 -4.80
CA ALA A 196 5.90 -15.53 -5.61
C ALA A 196 4.54 -14.98 -5.19
N PHE A 197 4.44 -13.66 -5.17
CA PHE A 197 3.20 -12.94 -4.92
C PHE A 197 2.82 -12.11 -6.14
N VAL A 198 1.52 -11.99 -6.37
CA VAL A 198 0.96 -11.15 -7.42
C VAL A 198 -0.03 -10.15 -6.82
N ALA A 199 0.00 -8.93 -7.35
CA ALA A 199 -1.03 -7.93 -7.15
C ALA A 199 -2.00 -7.99 -8.33
N THR A 200 -3.28 -8.26 -8.04
CA THR A 200 -4.30 -8.44 -9.09
C THR A 200 -5.33 -7.33 -9.05
N GLY A 201 -5.86 -6.97 -10.21
CA GLY A 201 -6.95 -6.01 -10.35
C GLY A 201 -8.27 -6.70 -10.63
N LYS A 202 -9.19 -5.97 -11.28
CA LYS A 202 -10.42 -6.57 -11.82
C LYS A 202 -10.04 -7.61 -12.89
N ASP A 203 -10.86 -8.66 -13.02
CA ASP A 203 -10.68 -9.75 -13.98
C ASP A 203 -9.36 -10.54 -13.82
N ASP A 204 -8.82 -10.60 -12.59
CA ASP A 204 -7.57 -11.31 -12.25
C ASP A 204 -6.32 -10.84 -13.03
N GLN A 205 -6.36 -9.65 -13.64
CA GLN A 205 -5.21 -9.09 -14.33
C GLN A 205 -4.08 -8.79 -13.33
N VAL A 206 -2.87 -9.27 -13.63
CA VAL A 206 -1.65 -9.01 -12.83
C VAL A 206 -1.12 -7.60 -13.09
N TYR A 207 -1.02 -6.79 -12.03
CA TYR A 207 -0.49 -5.43 -12.04
C TYR A 207 0.85 -5.30 -11.32
N GLY A 208 1.22 -6.28 -10.52
CA GLY A 208 2.48 -6.30 -9.80
C GLY A 208 2.88 -7.73 -9.46
N ALA A 209 4.17 -7.97 -9.33
CA ALA A 209 4.69 -9.27 -8.96
C ALA A 209 5.93 -9.13 -8.08
N ALA A 210 6.11 -10.06 -7.16
CA ALA A 210 7.33 -10.23 -6.41
C ALA A 210 7.73 -11.71 -6.36
N THR A 211 9.03 -11.98 -6.38
CA THR A 211 9.60 -13.32 -6.21
C THR A 211 10.59 -13.32 -5.06
N SER A 212 10.62 -14.40 -4.30
CA SER A 212 11.50 -14.56 -3.16
C SER A 212 11.95 -16.00 -2.99
N ASP A 213 13.20 -16.16 -2.59
CA ASP A 213 13.87 -17.43 -2.45
C ASP A 213 14.45 -17.53 -1.03
N LEU A 214 14.33 -18.70 -0.39
CA LEU A 214 15.11 -19.03 0.80
C LEU A 214 15.91 -20.29 0.48
N PRO A 215 17.24 -20.20 0.37
CA PRO A 215 18.09 -21.35 0.12
C PRO A 215 17.76 -22.53 1.06
N ALA A 216 17.68 -23.72 0.49
CA ALA A 216 17.39 -24.94 1.24
C ALA A 216 18.65 -25.50 1.89
N GLY A 217 18.52 -26.04 3.11
CA GLY A 217 19.63 -26.72 3.79
C GLY A 217 20.79 -25.78 4.13
N ALA A 218 22.00 -26.17 3.72
CA ALA A 218 23.25 -25.44 3.99
C ALA A 218 23.66 -24.47 2.87
N SER A 219 22.88 -24.35 1.79
CA SER A 219 23.18 -23.43 0.70
C SER A 219 23.12 -21.98 1.17
N SER A 220 24.07 -21.16 0.71
CA SER A 220 24.12 -19.73 1.02
C SER A 220 23.23 -18.93 0.06
N VAL A 221 22.69 -17.79 0.53
CA VAL A 221 22.01 -16.81 -0.35
C VAL A 221 22.94 -16.29 -1.45
N LEU A 222 24.27 -16.30 -1.20
CA LEU A 222 25.27 -15.89 -2.17
C LEU A 222 25.23 -16.75 -3.44
N GLU A 223 24.87 -18.03 -3.35
CA GLU A 223 24.75 -18.93 -4.51
C GLU A 223 23.64 -18.50 -5.49
N LEU A 224 22.70 -17.65 -5.04
CA LEU A 224 21.65 -17.09 -5.89
C LEU A 224 22.08 -15.81 -6.63
N LEU A 225 23.27 -15.29 -6.33
CA LEU A 225 23.81 -14.06 -6.91
C LEU A 225 24.79 -14.37 -8.06
N PRO A 226 25.04 -13.40 -8.97
CA PRO A 226 26.11 -13.53 -9.95
C PRO A 226 27.44 -13.89 -9.29
N THR A 227 28.14 -14.88 -9.84
CA THR A 227 29.35 -15.47 -9.22
C THR A 227 30.42 -14.41 -8.91
N ASP A 228 30.60 -13.44 -9.80
CA ASP A 228 31.53 -12.32 -9.67
C ASP A 228 31.11 -11.26 -8.64
N ALA A 229 29.83 -11.24 -8.26
CA ALA A 229 29.30 -10.35 -7.24
C ALA A 229 29.33 -10.93 -5.82
N GLN A 230 29.42 -12.26 -5.66
CA GLN A 230 29.30 -12.94 -4.36
C GLN A 230 30.28 -12.39 -3.31
N THR A 231 31.58 -12.36 -3.62
CA THR A 231 32.62 -11.85 -2.71
C THR A 231 32.42 -10.36 -2.39
N ARG A 232 31.93 -9.57 -3.34
CA ARG A 232 31.69 -8.12 -3.17
C ARG A 232 30.50 -7.86 -2.24
N VAL A 233 29.42 -8.64 -2.38
CA VAL A 233 28.26 -8.57 -1.48
C VAL A 233 28.63 -9.03 -0.08
N LEU A 234 29.39 -10.12 0.04
CA LEU A 234 29.88 -10.59 1.33
C LEU A 234 30.80 -9.58 2.03
N ALA A 235 31.63 -8.86 1.28
CA ALA A 235 32.47 -7.80 1.83
C ALA A 235 31.65 -6.63 2.40
N LEU A 236 30.47 -6.33 1.83
CA LEU A 236 29.53 -5.35 2.37
C LEU A 236 28.78 -5.88 3.59
N ILE A 237 28.46 -7.18 3.60
CA ILE A 237 27.59 -7.80 4.61
C ILE A 237 28.20 -9.13 5.08
N PRO A 238 29.25 -9.11 5.93
CA PRO A 238 29.91 -10.34 6.38
C PRO A 238 28.97 -11.30 7.13
N GLU A 239 27.92 -10.77 7.77
CA GLU A 239 26.92 -11.56 8.50
C GLU A 239 26.09 -12.52 7.63
N LEU A 240 26.12 -12.38 6.29
CA LEU A 240 25.47 -13.32 5.38
C LEU A 240 26.03 -14.75 5.47
N GLU A 241 27.28 -14.93 5.92
CA GLU A 241 27.88 -16.26 6.12
C GLU A 241 27.22 -17.05 7.25
N PHE A 242 26.67 -16.34 8.25
CA PHE A 242 26.15 -16.96 9.47
C PHE A 242 24.63 -16.91 9.54
N ASN A 243 24.00 -16.02 8.79
CA ASN A 243 22.56 -15.84 8.77
C ASN A 243 21.86 -16.72 7.75
N ARG A 244 20.72 -17.30 8.16
CA ARG A 244 19.78 -17.93 7.24
C ARG A 244 19.03 -16.83 6.48
N THR A 245 19.64 -16.38 5.39
CA THR A 245 19.19 -15.19 4.67
C THR A 245 18.21 -15.55 3.55
N GLY A 246 17.02 -14.94 3.57
CA GLY A 246 16.10 -14.95 2.43
C GLY A 246 16.48 -13.90 1.39
N LEU A 247 16.19 -14.15 0.11
CA LEU A 247 16.38 -13.21 -0.98
C LEU A 247 15.02 -12.70 -1.48
N LEU A 248 14.75 -11.42 -1.31
CA LEU A 248 13.70 -10.73 -2.07
C LEU A 248 14.28 -10.38 -3.45
N ARG A 249 14.03 -11.28 -4.40
CA ARG A 249 14.79 -11.32 -5.65
C ARG A 249 14.31 -10.34 -6.70
N SER A 250 13.01 -10.14 -6.81
CA SER A 250 12.44 -9.22 -7.80
C SER A 250 11.14 -8.67 -7.30
N VAL A 251 10.91 -7.37 -7.55
CA VAL A 251 9.63 -6.70 -7.32
C VAL A 251 9.39 -5.77 -8.49
N ALA A 252 8.24 -5.90 -9.13
CA ALA A 252 7.84 -5.04 -10.25
C ALA A 252 6.38 -4.64 -10.14
N VAL A 253 6.10 -3.41 -10.55
CA VAL A 253 4.74 -2.86 -10.59
C VAL A 253 4.53 -2.20 -11.95
N SER A 254 3.44 -2.61 -12.61
CA SER A 254 2.94 -2.02 -13.85
C SER A 254 2.81 -0.50 -13.69
N PRO A 255 3.20 0.31 -14.69
CA PRO A 255 3.07 1.77 -14.63
C PRO A 255 1.68 2.25 -14.21
N LYS A 256 0.62 1.54 -14.64
CA LYS A 256 -0.78 1.86 -14.31
C LYS A 256 -1.12 1.70 -12.83
N ALA A 257 -0.35 0.90 -12.10
CA ALA A 257 -0.57 0.59 -10.69
C ALA A 257 0.43 1.26 -9.74
N ARG A 258 1.40 2.01 -10.28
CA ARG A 258 2.37 2.77 -9.47
C ARG A 258 1.66 3.83 -8.64
N GLY A 259 2.25 4.18 -7.51
CA GLY A 259 1.68 5.17 -6.59
C GLY A 259 0.48 4.70 -5.76
N ASN A 260 0.03 3.45 -5.93
CA ASN A 260 -1.07 2.81 -5.18
C ASN A 260 -0.55 1.85 -4.08
N SER A 261 0.67 2.07 -3.58
CA SER A 261 1.35 1.23 -2.57
C SER A 261 1.52 -0.25 -2.92
N VAL A 262 1.27 -0.66 -4.18
CA VAL A 262 1.39 -2.05 -4.64
C VAL A 262 2.77 -2.62 -4.39
N GLY A 263 3.83 -1.84 -4.66
CA GLY A 263 5.21 -2.26 -4.42
C GLY A 263 5.46 -2.56 -2.94
N THR A 264 5.07 -1.63 -2.05
CA THR A 264 5.19 -1.83 -0.59
C THR A 264 4.40 -3.04 -0.10
N SER A 265 3.18 -3.26 -0.61
CA SER A 265 2.37 -4.42 -0.24
C SER A 265 2.98 -5.75 -0.71
N LEU A 266 3.59 -5.77 -1.90
CA LEU A 266 4.32 -6.94 -2.42
C LEU A 266 5.59 -7.23 -1.60
N VAL A 267 6.37 -6.19 -1.27
CA VAL A 267 7.54 -6.33 -0.39
C VAL A 267 7.09 -6.90 0.96
N ARG A 268 6.08 -6.30 1.60
CA ARG A 268 5.54 -6.76 2.90
C ARG A 268 5.17 -8.25 2.86
N ALA A 269 4.35 -8.67 1.89
CA ALA A 269 3.90 -10.05 1.79
C ALA A 269 5.07 -11.03 1.59
N SER A 270 6.06 -10.63 0.78
CA SER A 270 7.26 -11.44 0.53
C SER A 270 8.12 -11.60 1.78
N VAL A 271 8.25 -10.50 2.51
CA VAL A 271 9.07 -10.38 3.71
C VAL A 271 8.43 -11.16 4.87
N GLU A 272 7.11 -11.02 5.09
CA GLU A 272 6.29 -11.89 5.96
C GLU A 272 6.51 -13.38 5.66
N ALA A 273 6.40 -13.77 4.38
CA ALA A 273 6.61 -15.17 4.00
C ALA A 273 8.03 -15.67 4.25
N LEU A 274 9.06 -14.87 3.98
CA LEU A 274 10.45 -15.25 4.23
C LEU A 274 10.72 -15.49 5.73
N TRP A 275 10.15 -14.66 6.61
CA TRP A 275 10.24 -14.89 8.05
C TRP A 275 9.48 -16.13 8.50
N ASP A 276 8.29 -16.38 7.96
CA ASP A 276 7.52 -17.60 8.25
C ASP A 276 8.27 -18.87 7.79
N MET A 277 9.05 -18.75 6.71
CA MET A 277 9.96 -19.79 6.23
C MET A 277 11.22 -19.93 7.10
N GLY A 278 11.41 -19.03 8.08
CA GLY A 278 12.46 -19.03 9.09
C GLY A 278 13.74 -18.30 8.68
N ALA A 279 13.67 -17.31 7.80
CA ALA A 279 14.78 -16.40 7.54
C ALA A 279 15.12 -15.59 8.80
N THR A 280 16.41 -15.39 9.07
CA THR A 280 16.93 -14.52 10.15
C THR A 280 17.30 -13.13 9.65
N SER A 281 17.56 -13.01 8.35
CA SER A 281 17.75 -11.76 7.62
C SER A 281 17.17 -11.90 6.21
N ILE A 282 16.92 -10.76 5.56
CA ILE A 282 16.42 -10.69 4.19
C ILE A 282 17.30 -9.74 3.40
N LEU A 283 17.88 -10.25 2.32
CA LEU A 283 18.65 -9.51 1.34
C LEU A 283 17.72 -9.06 0.21
N SER A 284 17.88 -7.83 -0.26
CA SER A 284 17.26 -7.34 -1.49
C SER A 284 18.28 -6.56 -2.30
N ILE A 285 18.18 -6.65 -3.63
CA ILE A 285 19.09 -5.97 -4.55
C ILE A 285 18.26 -5.04 -5.43
N GLY A 286 18.48 -3.75 -5.25
CA GLY A 286 17.84 -2.71 -6.03
C GLY A 286 18.65 -2.36 -7.26
N TRP A 287 17.98 -2.29 -8.40
CA TRP A 287 18.55 -1.76 -9.62
C TRP A 287 18.53 -0.22 -9.59
N THR A 288 19.69 0.38 -9.80
CA THR A 288 19.89 1.83 -9.81
C THR A 288 20.23 2.29 -11.23
N ASP A 289 19.46 3.23 -11.75
CA ASP A 289 19.73 3.94 -13.00
C ASP A 289 19.99 5.44 -12.74
N ILE A 290 19.88 6.27 -13.78
CA ILE A 290 20.08 7.73 -13.68
C ILE A 290 19.05 8.42 -12.78
N ASP A 291 17.86 7.83 -12.62
CA ASP A 291 16.78 8.35 -11.78
C ASP A 291 16.85 7.78 -10.34
N GLY A 292 17.80 6.89 -10.07
CA GLY A 292 18.06 6.29 -8.76
C GLY A 292 17.55 4.86 -8.62
N CYS A 293 17.39 4.41 -7.37
CA CYS A 293 16.96 3.05 -7.05
C CYS A 293 15.43 2.99 -6.90
N HIS A 294 14.74 2.49 -7.93
CA HIS A 294 13.27 2.49 -8.00
C HIS A 294 12.57 1.72 -6.89
N ILE A 295 13.22 0.70 -6.33
CA ILE A 295 12.65 -0.16 -5.27
C ILE A 295 12.97 0.34 -3.85
N GLN A 296 13.80 1.38 -3.71
CA GLN A 296 14.28 1.88 -2.42
C GLN A 296 13.15 2.26 -1.47
N GLY A 297 12.20 3.09 -1.91
CA GLY A 297 11.09 3.54 -1.05
C GLY A 297 10.26 2.39 -0.46
N PRO A 298 9.79 1.41 -1.28
CA PRO A 298 9.13 0.22 -0.75
C PRO A 298 9.96 -0.62 0.24
N LEU A 299 11.28 -0.73 0.06
CA LEU A 299 12.17 -1.47 0.97
C LEU A 299 12.39 -0.72 2.28
N GLU A 300 12.72 0.57 2.23
CA GLU A 300 12.93 1.41 3.42
C GLU A 300 11.67 1.49 4.28
N ALA A 301 10.49 1.54 3.65
CA ALA A 301 9.21 1.48 4.37
C ALA A 301 9.05 0.20 5.21
N MET A 302 9.74 -0.89 4.86
CA MET A 302 9.76 -2.16 5.60
C MET A 302 10.98 -2.30 6.52
N GLY A 303 11.78 -1.23 6.68
CA GLY A 303 12.93 -1.20 7.59
C GLY A 303 14.23 -1.74 7.00
N PHE A 304 14.30 -1.99 5.69
CA PHE A 304 15.57 -2.34 5.04
C PHE A 304 16.55 -1.17 5.15
N ALA A 305 17.80 -1.47 5.51
CA ALA A 305 18.91 -0.52 5.52
C ALA A 305 19.79 -0.71 4.28
N VAL A 306 20.22 0.39 3.67
CA VAL A 306 21.20 0.39 2.58
C VAL A 306 22.57 0.00 3.13
N GLN A 307 23.19 -1.01 2.52
CA GLN A 307 24.52 -1.53 2.90
C GLN A 307 25.63 -1.00 2.00
N GLY A 308 25.30 -0.66 0.75
CA GLY A 308 26.25 -0.10 -0.21
C GLY A 308 25.78 -0.25 -1.65
N ASP A 309 26.57 0.29 -2.57
CA ASP A 309 26.35 0.22 -4.00
C ASP A 309 27.48 -0.58 -4.67
N LEU A 310 27.13 -1.41 -5.66
CA LEU A 310 28.05 -2.23 -6.43
C LEU A 310 27.87 -1.96 -7.93
N GLU A 311 28.88 -1.36 -8.55
CA GLU A 311 28.93 -1.12 -10.00
C GLU A 311 29.07 -2.44 -10.78
N ASP A 312 28.60 -2.45 -12.03
CA ASP A 312 28.68 -3.57 -12.97
C ASP A 312 28.17 -4.91 -12.42
N PHE A 313 27.23 -4.87 -11.47
CA PHE A 313 26.76 -6.06 -10.73
C PHE A 313 26.22 -7.17 -11.64
N TRP A 314 25.60 -6.76 -12.75
CA TRP A 314 24.97 -7.63 -13.73
C TRP A 314 25.80 -7.83 -15.01
N GLY A 315 27.04 -7.34 -15.06
CA GLY A 315 27.86 -7.31 -16.27
C GLY A 315 28.14 -8.70 -16.84
N ALA A 316 28.73 -9.58 -16.03
CA ALA A 316 29.00 -10.96 -16.44
C ALA A 316 27.70 -11.79 -16.57
N ASP A 317 26.73 -11.56 -15.69
CA ASP A 317 25.45 -12.29 -15.69
C ASP A 317 24.64 -12.02 -16.96
N SER A 318 24.60 -10.77 -17.44
CA SER A 318 23.87 -10.42 -18.66
C SER A 318 24.47 -11.03 -19.92
N ILE A 319 25.80 -11.14 -20.00
CA ILE A 319 26.49 -11.85 -21.08
C ILE A 319 26.14 -13.35 -21.02
N SER A 320 26.33 -13.98 -19.86
CA SER A 320 26.18 -15.44 -19.71
C SER A 320 24.73 -15.92 -19.90
N LYS A 321 23.75 -15.16 -19.38
CA LYS A 321 22.32 -15.48 -19.48
C LYS A 321 21.62 -14.86 -20.69
N ASN A 322 22.34 -14.05 -21.46
CA ASN A 322 21.85 -13.42 -22.68
C ASN A 322 20.54 -12.62 -22.51
N TYR A 323 20.43 -11.85 -21.41
CA TYR A 323 19.34 -10.91 -21.21
C TYR A 323 19.75 -9.48 -21.59
N GLN A 324 18.75 -8.66 -21.93
CA GLN A 324 18.94 -7.29 -22.38
C GLN A 324 18.45 -6.32 -21.29
N CYS A 325 19.37 -5.58 -20.69
CA CYS A 325 19.04 -4.52 -19.74
C CYS A 325 18.24 -3.43 -20.46
N PRO A 326 17.13 -2.92 -19.89
CA PRO A 326 16.34 -1.87 -20.52
C PRO A 326 17.10 -0.54 -20.67
N THR A 327 18.16 -0.31 -19.88
CA THR A 327 18.95 0.93 -19.89
C THR A 327 20.28 0.77 -20.63
N CYS A 328 21.05 -0.29 -20.35
CA CYS A 328 22.40 -0.47 -20.92
C CYS A 328 22.45 -1.41 -22.14
N GLY A 329 21.43 -2.25 -22.36
CA GLY A 329 21.53 -3.39 -23.27
C GLY A 329 22.41 -4.51 -22.69
N GLN A 330 23.40 -4.96 -23.45
CA GLN A 330 24.33 -6.03 -23.09
C GLN A 330 25.76 -5.68 -23.58
N PRO A 331 26.79 -5.68 -22.70
CA PRO A 331 26.76 -5.99 -21.27
C PRO A 331 26.00 -4.94 -20.44
N CYS A 332 25.61 -5.33 -19.22
CA CYS A 332 24.91 -4.43 -18.31
C CYS A 332 25.92 -3.76 -17.38
N SER A 333 25.93 -2.42 -17.35
CA SER A 333 26.81 -1.63 -16.50
C SER A 333 26.05 -0.92 -15.36
N CYS A 334 24.87 -1.42 -15.01
CA CYS A 334 24.05 -0.79 -13.98
C CYS A 334 24.58 -1.08 -12.57
N THR A 335 24.40 -0.11 -11.68
CA THR A 335 24.74 -0.23 -10.27
C THR A 335 23.65 -0.97 -9.50
N ALA A 336 24.05 -1.90 -8.64
CA ALA A 336 23.17 -2.57 -7.71
C ALA A 336 23.28 -1.93 -6.32
N ARG A 337 22.18 -1.42 -5.78
CA ARG A 337 22.08 -1.00 -4.38
C ARG A 337 21.70 -2.18 -3.51
N ILE A 338 22.50 -2.47 -2.50
CA ILE A 338 22.33 -3.62 -1.62
C ILE A 338 21.58 -3.21 -0.36
N PHE A 339 20.52 -3.95 -0.04
CA PHE A 339 19.67 -3.72 1.11
C PHE A 339 19.61 -4.95 2.01
N LEU A 340 19.63 -4.72 3.33
CA LEU A 340 19.48 -5.79 4.32
C LEU A 340 18.41 -5.43 5.34
N LEU A 341 17.59 -6.42 5.67
CA LEU A 341 16.66 -6.37 6.79
C LEU A 341 16.96 -7.52 7.73
N SER A 342 17.49 -7.22 8.92
CA SER A 342 17.79 -8.22 9.94
C SER A 342 16.66 -8.28 10.96
N ARG A 343 16.32 -9.48 11.42
CA ARG A 343 15.34 -9.65 12.50
C ARG A 343 16.03 -9.28 13.82
N VAL A 344 15.61 -8.18 14.43
CA VAL A 344 16.00 -7.80 15.80
C VAL A 344 15.36 -8.77 16.78
#